data_AF-A0A3F2RPJ8-F1
#
_entry.id   AF-A0A3F2RPJ8-F1
#
_cell.length_a   1.000
_cell.length_b   1.000
_cell.length_c   1.000
_cell.angle_alpha   90.00
_cell.angle_beta   90.00
_cell.angle_gamma   90.00
#
_symmetry.space_group_name_H-M   'P 1'
#
loop_
_entity.id
_entity.type
_entity.pdbx_description
1 polymer ?
#
loop_
_entity_poly.entity_id
_entity_poly.type
_entity_poly.pdbx_seq_one_letter_code
_entity_poly.pdbx_strand_id
1 'polypeptide(L)'
;MATSEEFLTKKYEKWNNFADDSDSEGEDVPRVPTQFDVEGDADIVISTEMLLKPKQVERYRKLEKKQLEVWQVVVRQLRVWSASSSGAEDGQDAIPCRPYCILVNNLYPLGQVVSKKICDPPEVYPSPQTVLDLTLQAMLDPPTNTPQHRPDKIVFPDKKFVGQLRKSYSALGIECSYLSESDGIDAYIQELSQHLIRNDLASVAEVSERPGVISGSGVTPEALSAFFAACEQYAKLEPWNHLAERQAIQVDAVGEEELRLDARHQVGRGTVFSSVISTHTGSGSNGEGSDHIRGMALFYTRADLERRVLPPGEQLALMENPELRRCAKCDKRAASGKELKRCTRCKCTFYCDAQCQRGHWKDHKVSCASAGSTTTSGAGENKIMWGAKEMSIMYGPQTSVPFDDLDVVAKHSLPIARVKGEDLYPSPVVFRKGDPSVPDVSELAWLTRSLNAQIELVGNQPLFMQNTMGELLGLEDEQHKLELSCKTLGFDDQLVIRNSTVLTMHDVERLRQVMQKQQEGASGTETAGDDSGEPKVKDGEDKSDDEEEEDGADLQDGEKGCTVM
;
A
#
# COMPACT_ATOMS: atom_id res chain seq x y z
N MET A 1 1.24 20.80 5.79
CA MET A 1 1.40 19.69 6.75
C MET A 1 0.97 20.24 8.09
N ALA A 2 -0.29 20.03 8.46
CA ALA A 2 -0.77 20.34 9.80
C ALA A 2 -0.30 19.19 10.70
N THR A 3 0.37 19.56 11.78
CA THR A 3 1.00 18.70 12.77
C THR A 3 -0.03 17.91 13.58
N SER A 4 0.32 16.64 13.87
CA SER A 4 -0.02 15.84 15.07
C SER A 4 -1.47 15.84 15.56
N GLU A 5 -2.15 14.70 15.32
CA GLU A 5 -2.89 13.83 16.27
C GLU A 5 -3.41 14.37 17.64
N GLU A 6 -3.72 15.65 17.79
CA GLU A 6 -4.14 16.27 19.07
C GLU A 6 -5.56 15.92 19.55
N PHE A 7 -6.31 15.08 18.83
CA PHE A 7 -7.76 14.93 19.04
C PHE A 7 -8.21 13.63 19.70
N LEU A 8 -7.29 12.82 20.22
CA LEU A 8 -7.66 11.61 20.96
C LEU A 8 -7.51 11.86 22.46
N THR A 9 -8.62 12.20 23.12
CA THR A 9 -8.65 12.35 24.58
C THR A 9 -8.03 11.13 25.26
N LYS A 10 -6.97 11.33 26.05
CA LYS A 10 -6.16 10.31 26.75
C LYS A 10 -6.90 9.43 27.78
N LYS A 11 -8.23 9.45 27.83
CA LYS A 11 -9.03 8.66 28.78
C LYS A 11 -9.94 7.70 28.03
N TYR A 12 -9.59 6.42 28.16
CA TYR A 12 -10.17 5.25 27.52
C TYR A 12 -11.56 4.84 28.06
N GLU A 13 -12.07 5.44 29.14
CA GLU A 13 -13.34 5.04 29.77
C GLU A 13 -14.63 5.61 29.12
N LYS A 14 -14.63 5.89 27.80
CA LYS A 14 -15.75 6.60 27.14
C LYS A 14 -16.96 5.72 26.77
N TRP A 15 -16.82 4.41 26.59
CA TRP A 15 -17.86 3.60 25.92
C TRP A 15 -18.80 2.80 26.83
N ASN A 16 -18.41 2.47 28.07
CA ASN A 16 -19.25 1.68 28.97
C ASN A 16 -20.57 2.36 29.37
N ASN A 17 -20.62 3.70 29.24
CA ASN A 17 -21.78 4.52 29.60
C ASN A 17 -22.40 5.23 28.38
N PHE A 18 -22.10 4.81 27.15
CA PHE A 18 -22.79 5.35 25.97
C PHE A 18 -24.24 4.84 25.96
N ALA A 19 -25.11 5.56 26.65
CA ALA A 19 -26.56 5.53 26.49
C ALA A 19 -26.90 6.73 25.62
N ASP A 20 -27.20 6.49 24.34
CA ASP A 20 -27.73 7.53 23.47
C ASP A 20 -29.19 7.76 23.84
N ASP A 21 -29.42 8.45 24.96
CA ASP A 21 -30.74 8.94 25.34
C ASP A 21 -31.15 10.15 24.46
N SER A 22 -30.32 10.52 23.47
CA SER A 22 -30.58 11.57 22.49
C SER A 22 -30.88 11.00 21.11
N ASP A 23 -31.89 10.12 21.04
CA ASP A 23 -32.70 10.12 19.83
C ASP A 23 -33.22 11.55 19.66
N SER A 24 -32.66 12.29 18.69
CA SER A 24 -33.35 13.43 18.15
C SER A 24 -34.64 12.90 17.56
N GLU A 25 -35.70 12.94 18.36
CA GLU A 25 -37.07 12.70 17.93
C GLU A 25 -37.34 13.62 16.73
N GLY A 26 -37.25 13.10 15.50
CA GLY A 26 -37.73 13.83 14.33
C GLY A 26 -37.07 13.64 12.97
N GLU A 27 -36.02 12.84 12.78
CA GLU A 27 -35.50 12.59 11.43
C GLU A 27 -35.88 11.19 10.93
N ASP A 28 -36.78 11.16 9.94
CA ASP A 28 -37.21 9.94 9.23
C ASP A 28 -35.98 9.24 8.63
N VAL A 29 -35.56 8.14 9.25
CA VAL A 29 -34.56 7.24 8.67
C VAL A 29 -35.07 6.74 7.31
N PRO A 30 -34.32 6.92 6.21
CA PRO A 30 -34.82 6.59 4.88
C PRO A 30 -35.18 5.10 4.77
N ARG A 31 -36.44 4.79 4.41
CA ARG A 31 -36.85 3.43 4.05
C ARG A 31 -36.29 3.08 2.67
N VAL A 32 -35.26 2.25 2.62
CA VAL A 32 -34.67 1.75 1.38
C VAL A 32 -35.22 0.35 1.06
N PRO A 33 -35.71 0.08 -0.17
CA PRO A 33 -36.14 -1.25 -0.57
C PRO A 33 -34.95 -2.19 -0.70
N THR A 34 -35.05 -3.37 -0.10
CA THR A 34 -33.95 -4.32 0.03
C THR A 34 -34.03 -5.48 -0.97
N GLN A 35 -32.96 -5.70 -1.72
CA GLN A 35 -32.69 -6.98 -2.37
C GLN A 35 -31.75 -7.77 -1.46
N PHE A 36 -32.09 -9.01 -1.12
CA PHE A 36 -31.24 -9.85 -0.28
C PHE A 36 -30.86 -11.13 -1.00
N ASP A 37 -29.65 -11.61 -0.76
CA ASP A 37 -29.25 -12.97 -1.12
C ASP A 37 -29.47 -13.91 0.07
N VAL A 38 -30.13 -15.03 -0.21
CA VAL A 38 -30.48 -16.09 0.74
C VAL A 38 -29.64 -17.35 0.52
N GLU A 39 -28.85 -17.40 -0.57
CA GLU A 39 -27.94 -18.49 -0.87
C GLU A 39 -26.66 -18.35 0.00
N GLY A 40 -26.41 -19.30 0.90
CA GLY A 40 -25.19 -19.26 1.73
C GLY A 40 -25.25 -20.02 3.05
N ASP A 41 -26.43 -20.50 3.47
CA ASP A 41 -26.59 -21.24 4.73
C ASP A 41 -26.00 -22.65 4.68
N ALA A 42 -25.83 -23.23 3.48
CA ALA A 42 -25.36 -24.59 3.27
C ALA A 42 -23.91 -24.83 3.72
N ASP A 43 -23.07 -23.79 3.72
CA ASP A 43 -21.64 -23.88 4.02
C ASP A 43 -21.31 -23.59 5.50
N ILE A 44 -22.33 -23.44 6.35
CA ILE A 44 -22.15 -22.99 7.74
C ILE A 44 -22.01 -24.19 8.69
N VAL A 45 -20.87 -24.28 9.36
CA VAL A 45 -20.63 -25.28 10.41
C VAL A 45 -21.32 -24.84 11.71
N ILE A 46 -22.35 -25.60 12.11
CA ILE A 46 -23.13 -25.29 13.31
C ILE A 46 -22.45 -25.84 14.56
N SER A 47 -22.18 -24.96 15.51
CA SER A 47 -21.65 -25.33 16.82
C SER A 47 -22.68 -26.10 17.64
N THR A 48 -22.20 -27.09 18.39
CA THR A 48 -23.02 -27.80 19.39
C THR A 48 -23.02 -27.09 20.73
N GLU A 49 -22.27 -26.01 20.89
CA GLU A 49 -22.20 -25.21 22.12
C GLU A 49 -23.52 -24.47 22.37
N MET A 50 -23.90 -24.39 23.64
CA MET A 50 -25.09 -23.66 24.10
C MET A 50 -24.64 -22.53 25.02
N LEU A 51 -24.72 -21.29 24.53
CA LEU A 51 -24.23 -20.11 25.24
C LEU A 51 -25.21 -19.60 26.30
N LEU A 52 -26.48 -20.02 26.22
CA LEU A 52 -27.50 -19.65 27.20
C LEU A 52 -27.52 -20.60 28.40
N LYS A 53 -27.56 -20.02 29.60
CA LYS A 53 -27.85 -20.78 30.83
C LYS A 53 -29.34 -21.18 30.86
N PRO A 54 -29.71 -22.30 31.51
CA PRO A 54 -31.11 -22.76 31.58
C PRO A 54 -32.09 -21.69 32.11
N LYS A 55 -31.68 -20.90 33.11
CA LYS A 55 -32.50 -19.80 33.66
C LYS A 55 -32.75 -18.68 32.64
N GLN A 56 -31.79 -18.40 31.77
CA GLN A 56 -31.98 -17.43 30.69
C GLN A 56 -33.00 -17.98 29.68
N VAL A 57 -32.86 -19.24 29.26
CA VAL A 57 -33.83 -19.87 28.35
C VAL A 57 -35.26 -19.76 28.88
N GLU A 58 -35.47 -20.07 30.16
CA GLU A 58 -36.80 -19.96 30.78
C GLU A 58 -37.32 -18.52 30.81
N ARG A 59 -36.46 -17.55 31.14
CA ARG A 59 -36.81 -16.12 31.17
C ARG A 59 -37.25 -15.62 29.79
N TYR A 60 -36.43 -15.82 28.77
CA TYR A 60 -36.68 -15.26 27.43
C TYR A 60 -37.76 -16.03 26.66
N ARG A 61 -37.99 -17.32 26.96
CA ARG A 61 -39.13 -18.08 26.42
C ARG A 61 -40.50 -17.57 26.87
N LYS A 62 -40.56 -16.84 27.98
CA LYS A 62 -41.82 -16.25 28.48
C LYS A 62 -42.23 -14.97 27.73
N LEU A 63 -41.30 -14.33 27.03
CA LEU A 63 -41.62 -13.16 26.20
C LEU A 63 -42.58 -13.55 25.07
N GLU A 64 -43.42 -12.61 24.65
CA GLU A 64 -44.26 -12.81 23.47
C GLU A 64 -43.37 -12.96 22.23
N LYS A 65 -43.71 -13.89 21.34
CA LYS A 65 -43.04 -14.04 20.05
C LYS A 65 -43.82 -13.30 18.98
N LYS A 66 -43.28 -12.21 18.44
CA LYS A 66 -43.89 -11.53 17.29
C LYS A 66 -43.61 -12.33 16.03
N GLN A 67 -44.67 -12.76 15.35
CA GLN A 67 -44.57 -13.52 14.11
C GLN A 67 -44.08 -12.63 12.97
N LEU A 68 -43.32 -13.20 12.03
CA LEU A 68 -42.75 -12.53 10.85
C LEU A 68 -41.72 -11.43 11.15
N GLU A 69 -41.49 -11.06 12.41
CA GLU A 69 -40.50 -10.05 12.74
C GLU A 69 -39.08 -10.58 12.53
N VAL A 70 -38.30 -9.85 11.74
CA VAL A 70 -36.93 -10.23 11.39
C VAL A 70 -35.97 -9.17 11.88
N TRP A 71 -35.05 -9.57 12.75
CA TRP A 71 -33.94 -8.72 13.15
C TRP A 71 -32.67 -9.14 12.41
N GLN A 72 -31.90 -8.19 11.90
CA GLN A 72 -30.56 -8.41 11.37
C GLN A 72 -29.55 -7.81 12.33
N VAL A 73 -28.56 -8.60 12.72
CA VAL A 73 -27.45 -8.11 13.54
C VAL A 73 -26.22 -7.96 12.67
N VAL A 74 -25.64 -6.77 12.72
CA VAL A 74 -24.50 -6.36 11.89
C VAL A 74 -23.39 -5.85 12.80
N VAL A 75 -22.15 -6.16 12.45
CA VAL A 75 -20.96 -5.65 13.14
C VAL A 75 -20.09 -4.93 12.13
N ARG A 76 -19.88 -3.63 12.33
CA ARG A 76 -19.12 -2.76 11.41
C ARG A 76 -18.13 -1.90 12.18
N GLN A 77 -17.01 -1.57 11.55
CA GLN A 77 -16.13 -0.51 12.06
C GLN A 77 -16.73 0.85 11.72
N LEU A 78 -16.76 1.77 12.69
CA LEU A 78 -17.20 3.14 12.45
C LEU A 78 -16.17 3.89 11.60
N ARG A 79 -16.62 4.93 10.88
CA ARG A 79 -15.77 5.79 10.04
C ARG A 79 -15.29 7.00 10.86
N VAL A 80 -14.67 6.71 12.00
CA VAL A 80 -14.06 7.67 12.93
C VAL A 80 -12.84 7.04 13.58
N TRP A 81 -11.95 7.89 14.09
CA TRP A 81 -10.83 7.53 14.93
C TRP A 81 -11.16 7.72 16.41
N SER A 82 -10.86 6.71 17.22
CA SER A 82 -10.91 6.77 18.68
C SER A 82 -9.61 6.23 19.29
N ALA A 83 -9.36 6.56 20.56
CA ALA A 83 -8.23 6.00 21.29
C ALA A 83 -8.42 4.50 21.54
N SER A 84 -7.38 3.71 21.26
CA SER A 84 -7.32 2.28 21.53
C SER A 84 -7.25 1.98 23.03
N SER A 85 -7.71 0.79 23.40
CA SER A 85 -7.64 0.21 24.73
C SER A 85 -6.26 -0.08 25.27
N SER A 86 -5.29 -0.29 24.37
CA SER A 86 -3.91 -0.51 24.79
C SER A 86 -3.28 0.74 25.43
N GLY A 87 -3.92 1.91 25.29
CA GLY A 87 -3.32 3.19 25.65
C GLY A 87 -2.10 3.51 24.79
N ALA A 88 -1.43 4.59 25.13
CA ALA A 88 -0.10 4.91 24.62
C ALA A 88 0.87 5.04 25.81
N GLU A 89 2.16 4.91 25.57
CA GLU A 89 3.17 5.11 26.62
C GLU A 89 3.13 6.56 27.14
N ASP A 90 3.59 6.78 28.37
CA ASP A 90 3.58 8.10 29.01
C ASP A 90 4.35 9.12 28.16
N GLY A 91 3.64 10.11 27.62
CA GLY A 91 4.20 11.17 26.78
C GLY A 91 3.99 10.98 25.27
N GLN A 92 3.44 9.85 24.82
CA GLN A 92 3.07 9.61 23.42
C GLN A 92 1.59 9.94 23.12
N ASP A 93 1.28 10.10 21.84
CA ASP A 93 -0.08 10.28 21.34
C ASP A 93 -0.87 8.97 21.43
N ALA A 94 -2.19 9.06 21.65
CA ALA A 94 -3.03 7.88 21.82
C ALA A 94 -3.05 7.04 20.53
N ILE A 95 -2.93 5.72 20.66
CA ILE A 95 -2.97 4.82 19.50
C ILE A 95 -4.35 4.90 18.84
N PRO A 96 -4.43 5.34 17.57
CA PRO A 96 -5.71 5.48 16.87
C PRO A 96 -6.26 4.10 16.46
N CYS A 97 -7.56 3.90 16.67
CA CYS A 97 -8.29 2.74 16.20
C CYS A 97 -9.66 3.12 15.65
N ARG A 98 -10.24 2.23 14.84
CA ARG A 98 -11.65 2.34 14.41
C ARG A 98 -12.51 1.45 15.31
N PRO A 99 -13.47 2.02 16.06
CA PRO A 99 -14.28 1.25 16.98
C PRO A 99 -15.27 0.35 16.22
N TYR A 100 -15.42 -0.90 16.67
CA TYR A 100 -16.49 -1.78 16.23
C TYR A 100 -17.81 -1.38 16.87
N CYS A 101 -18.88 -1.38 16.08
CA CYS A 101 -20.25 -1.16 16.52
C CYS A 101 -21.10 -2.35 16.13
N ILE A 102 -21.89 -2.85 17.10
CA ILE A 102 -22.92 -3.86 16.89
C ILE A 102 -24.24 -3.12 16.69
N LEU A 103 -24.92 -3.40 15.58
CA LEU A 103 -26.24 -2.87 15.25
C LEU A 103 -27.25 -4.01 15.21
N VAL A 104 -28.37 -3.85 15.93
CA VAL A 104 -29.52 -4.75 15.89
C VAL A 104 -30.62 -4.03 15.15
N ASN A 105 -30.94 -4.47 13.93
CA ASN A 105 -31.87 -3.79 13.04
C ASN A 105 -33.14 -4.60 12.86
N ASN A 106 -34.31 -3.98 12.99
CA ASN A 106 -35.57 -4.57 12.62
C ASN A 106 -35.75 -4.42 11.11
N LEU A 107 -35.40 -5.46 10.33
CA LEU A 107 -35.58 -5.45 8.87
C LEU A 107 -37.06 -5.42 8.49
N TYR A 108 -37.88 -6.14 9.24
CA TYR A 108 -39.31 -6.19 9.05
C TYR A 108 -40.03 -6.33 10.39
N PRO A 109 -41.08 -5.55 10.66
CA PRO A 109 -41.75 -4.63 9.73
C PRO A 109 -41.23 -3.18 9.74
N LEU A 110 -40.33 -2.81 10.64
CA LEU A 110 -40.06 -1.40 10.95
C LEU A 110 -39.02 -0.75 10.04
N GLY A 111 -37.99 -1.50 9.62
CA GLY A 111 -36.88 -0.98 8.82
C GLY A 111 -35.99 0.00 9.59
N GLN A 112 -35.81 -0.20 10.90
CA GLN A 112 -35.08 0.73 11.79
C GLN A 112 -34.12 0.02 12.74
N VAL A 113 -33.15 0.74 13.28
CA VAL A 113 -32.24 0.24 14.32
C VAL A 113 -32.99 0.10 15.64
N VAL A 114 -32.97 -1.08 16.23
CA VAL A 114 -33.59 -1.42 17.52
C VAL A 114 -32.64 -1.14 18.67
N SER A 115 -31.36 -1.47 18.48
CA SER A 115 -30.34 -1.29 19.49
C SER A 115 -28.97 -1.17 18.82
N LYS A 116 -28.07 -0.42 19.45
CA LYS A 116 -26.69 -0.24 19.02
C LYS A 116 -25.75 -0.32 20.21
N LYS A 117 -24.54 -0.82 19.99
CA LYS A 117 -23.49 -0.84 21.01
C LYS A 117 -22.13 -0.69 20.37
N ILE A 118 -21.39 0.33 20.79
CA ILE A 118 -19.96 0.45 20.51
C ILE A 118 -19.22 -0.53 21.42
N CYS A 119 -18.28 -1.28 20.84
CA CYS A 119 -17.55 -2.31 21.56
C CYS A 119 -16.59 -1.70 22.59
N ASP A 120 -16.38 -2.42 23.68
CA ASP A 120 -15.34 -2.16 24.66
C ASP A 120 -14.62 -3.50 24.93
N PRO A 121 -13.36 -3.68 24.49
CA PRO A 121 -12.53 -2.71 23.74
C PRO A 121 -13.04 -2.31 22.35
N PRO A 122 -12.84 -1.05 21.91
CA PRO A 122 -13.34 -0.54 20.63
C PRO A 122 -12.71 -1.24 19.42
N GLU A 123 -11.42 -1.56 19.47
CA GLU A 123 -10.69 -2.21 18.38
C GLU A 123 -10.92 -3.73 18.29
N VAL A 124 -11.64 -4.33 19.25
CA VAL A 124 -11.82 -5.79 19.32
C VAL A 124 -13.15 -6.19 18.70
N TYR A 125 -13.09 -7.12 17.73
CA TYR A 125 -14.28 -7.72 17.15
C TYR A 125 -15.09 -8.47 18.23
N PRO A 126 -16.41 -8.24 18.35
CA PRO A 126 -17.21 -8.75 19.46
C PRO A 126 -17.36 -10.28 19.43
N SER A 127 -17.38 -10.87 20.62
CA SER A 127 -17.62 -12.30 20.77
C SER A 127 -19.10 -12.65 20.49
N PRO A 128 -19.41 -13.91 20.14
CA PRO A 128 -20.80 -14.37 19.99
C PRO A 128 -21.61 -14.16 21.28
N GLN A 129 -20.98 -14.32 22.45
CA GLN A 129 -21.62 -14.06 23.73
C GLN A 129 -22.03 -12.59 23.87
N THR A 130 -21.14 -11.66 23.51
CA THR A 130 -21.42 -10.22 23.52
C THR A 130 -22.58 -9.86 22.60
N VAL A 131 -22.60 -10.43 21.40
CA VAL A 131 -23.69 -10.24 20.42
C VAL A 131 -25.01 -10.81 20.94
N LEU A 132 -24.97 -12.03 21.49
CA LEU A 132 -26.14 -12.66 22.10
C LEU A 132 -26.70 -11.80 23.25
N ASP A 133 -25.86 -11.36 24.18
CA ASP A 133 -26.30 -10.56 25.32
C ASP A 133 -26.94 -9.23 24.88
N LEU A 134 -26.41 -8.58 23.84
CA LEU A 134 -27.02 -7.37 23.28
C LEU A 134 -28.41 -7.64 22.69
N THR A 135 -28.56 -8.70 21.89
CA THR A 135 -29.88 -9.02 21.31
C THR A 135 -30.90 -9.40 22.37
N LEU A 136 -30.48 -10.12 23.42
CA LEU A 136 -31.33 -10.44 24.55
C LEU A 136 -31.75 -9.18 25.32
N GLN A 137 -30.83 -8.22 25.47
CA GLN A 137 -31.16 -6.94 26.08
C GLN A 137 -32.17 -6.16 25.23
N ALA A 138 -32.00 -6.12 23.91
CA ALA A 138 -32.94 -5.50 22.98
C ALA A 138 -34.36 -6.12 23.01
N MET A 139 -34.49 -7.41 23.37
CA MET A 139 -35.80 -8.05 23.60
C MET A 139 -36.50 -7.56 24.88
N LEU A 140 -35.72 -7.18 25.90
CA LEU A 140 -36.22 -6.67 27.19
C LEU A 140 -36.42 -5.16 27.19
N ASP A 141 -35.71 -4.46 26.32
CA ASP A 141 -35.69 -3.01 26.24
C ASP A 141 -35.70 -2.56 24.77
N PRO A 142 -36.81 -2.80 24.03
CA PRO A 142 -36.95 -2.35 22.66
C PRO A 142 -37.24 -0.85 22.58
N PRO A 143 -37.10 -0.20 21.41
CA PRO A 143 -37.39 1.22 21.20
C PRO A 143 -38.76 1.66 21.71
N THR A 144 -38.83 2.93 22.11
CA THR A 144 -39.94 3.57 22.84
C THR A 144 -41.33 3.18 22.30
N ASN A 145 -42.24 2.83 23.22
CA ASN A 145 -43.61 2.34 22.98
C ASN A 145 -43.74 0.89 22.47
N THR A 146 -42.66 0.11 22.41
CA THR A 146 -42.74 -1.33 22.07
C THR A 146 -42.72 -2.20 23.33
N PRO A 147 -43.67 -3.13 23.54
CA PRO A 147 -43.60 -4.09 24.64
C PRO A 147 -42.41 -5.05 24.51
N GLN A 148 -41.96 -5.63 25.63
CA GLN A 148 -40.93 -6.67 25.62
C GLN A 148 -41.38 -7.88 24.80
N HIS A 149 -40.55 -8.31 23.85
CA HIS A 149 -40.89 -9.39 22.93
C HIS A 149 -39.62 -10.02 22.36
N ARG A 150 -39.77 -11.20 21.80
CA ARG A 150 -38.74 -11.81 20.95
C ARG A 150 -39.18 -11.79 19.47
N PRO A 151 -38.24 -11.62 18.54
CA PRO A 151 -38.52 -11.68 17.11
C PRO A 151 -38.82 -13.11 16.67
N ASP A 152 -39.30 -13.26 15.44
CA ASP A 152 -39.47 -14.55 14.79
C ASP A 152 -38.12 -15.12 14.35
N LYS A 153 -37.31 -14.26 13.73
CA LYS A 153 -36.03 -14.60 13.11
C LYS A 153 -34.95 -13.57 13.45
N ILE A 154 -33.74 -14.06 13.69
CA ILE A 154 -32.52 -13.25 13.76
C ILE A 154 -31.57 -13.71 12.66
N VAL A 155 -31.14 -12.79 11.82
CA VAL A 155 -30.24 -13.06 10.69
C VAL A 155 -28.90 -12.34 10.85
N PHE A 156 -27.84 -12.94 10.28
CA PHE A 156 -26.49 -12.38 10.32
C PHE A 156 -25.86 -12.44 8.91
N PRO A 157 -25.12 -11.39 8.50
CA PRO A 157 -24.25 -11.48 7.33
C PRO A 157 -22.95 -12.24 7.64
N ASP A 158 -22.49 -12.24 8.90
CA ASP A 158 -21.35 -13.06 9.31
C ASP A 158 -21.80 -14.49 9.59
N LYS A 159 -21.38 -15.41 8.71
CA LYS A 159 -21.64 -16.86 8.81
C LYS A 159 -21.12 -17.47 10.12
N LYS A 160 -20.07 -16.93 10.73
CA LYS A 160 -19.52 -17.40 12.01
C LYS A 160 -20.53 -17.22 13.14
N PHE A 161 -21.23 -16.08 13.19
CA PHE A 161 -22.27 -15.85 14.18
C PHE A 161 -23.45 -16.81 13.99
N VAL A 162 -23.86 -17.07 12.74
CA VAL A 162 -24.89 -18.06 12.45
C VAL A 162 -24.49 -19.42 13.02
N GLY A 163 -23.27 -19.88 12.71
CA GLY A 163 -22.75 -21.16 13.18
C GLY A 163 -22.72 -21.28 14.70
N GLN A 164 -22.32 -20.22 15.40
CA GLN A 164 -22.11 -20.24 16.86
C GLN A 164 -23.38 -19.93 17.68
N LEU A 165 -24.34 -19.18 17.12
CA LEU A 165 -25.53 -18.72 17.85
C LEU A 165 -26.82 -19.48 17.53
N ARG A 166 -26.87 -20.23 16.42
CA ARG A 166 -28.08 -20.94 15.98
C ARG A 166 -28.70 -21.83 17.04
N LYS A 167 -27.88 -22.61 17.77
CA LYS A 167 -28.38 -23.49 18.84
C LYS A 167 -29.00 -22.69 20.00
N SER A 168 -28.35 -21.58 20.40
CA SER A 168 -28.83 -20.69 21.46
C SER A 168 -30.16 -20.03 21.10
N TYR A 169 -30.30 -19.47 19.88
CA TYR A 169 -31.56 -18.86 19.45
C TYR A 169 -32.68 -19.89 19.23
N SER A 170 -32.35 -21.07 18.69
CA SER A 170 -33.32 -22.16 18.54
C SER A 170 -33.89 -22.58 19.91
N ALA A 171 -33.07 -22.59 20.95
CA ALA A 171 -33.54 -22.83 22.30
C ALA A 171 -34.53 -21.76 22.80
N LEU A 172 -34.56 -20.56 22.24
CA LEU A 172 -35.56 -19.52 22.54
C LEU A 172 -36.78 -19.58 21.60
N GLY A 173 -36.79 -20.50 20.62
CA GLY A 173 -37.81 -20.57 19.58
C GLY A 173 -37.67 -19.49 18.50
N ILE A 174 -36.47 -18.95 18.34
CA ILE A 174 -36.12 -17.93 17.34
C ILE A 174 -35.32 -18.62 16.23
N GLU A 175 -35.70 -18.39 14.97
CA GLU A 175 -34.94 -18.90 13.83
C GLU A 175 -33.65 -18.09 13.66
N CYS A 176 -32.53 -18.75 13.34
CA CYS A 176 -31.24 -18.10 13.15
C CYS A 176 -30.57 -18.55 11.85
N SER A 177 -30.42 -17.64 10.89
CA SER A 177 -29.93 -17.93 9.54
C SER A 177 -28.99 -16.86 9.00
N TYR A 178 -28.29 -17.20 7.92
CA TYR A 178 -27.58 -16.22 7.12
C TYR A 178 -28.54 -15.33 6.33
N LEU A 179 -28.18 -14.05 6.19
CA LEU A 179 -28.75 -13.12 5.22
C LEU A 179 -27.70 -12.06 4.89
N SER A 180 -27.56 -11.71 3.61
CA SER A 180 -26.68 -10.60 3.21
C SER A 180 -27.02 -9.30 3.94
N GLU A 181 -26.01 -8.46 4.15
CA GLU A 181 -26.18 -7.16 4.80
C GLU A 181 -27.20 -6.29 4.05
N SER A 182 -27.98 -5.48 4.79
CA SER A 182 -28.97 -4.57 4.20
C SER A 182 -28.34 -3.27 3.68
N ASP A 183 -28.88 -2.72 2.60
CA ASP A 183 -28.29 -1.56 1.88
C ASP A 183 -28.28 -0.24 2.69
N GLY A 184 -29.01 -0.15 3.81
CA GLY A 184 -29.13 1.07 4.63
C GLY A 184 -28.05 1.24 5.71
N ILE A 185 -27.21 0.23 5.94
CA ILE A 185 -26.25 0.24 7.06
C ILE A 185 -25.17 1.30 6.88
N ASP A 186 -24.67 1.50 5.66
CA ASP A 186 -23.60 2.47 5.40
C ASP A 186 -24.03 3.91 5.75
N ALA A 187 -25.26 4.29 5.39
CA ALA A 187 -25.82 5.60 5.73
C ALA A 187 -25.95 5.79 7.25
N TYR A 188 -26.42 4.76 7.96
CA TYR A 188 -26.50 4.79 9.41
C TYR A 188 -25.13 4.91 10.09
N ILE A 189 -24.13 4.16 9.61
CA ILE A 189 -22.75 4.25 10.12
C ILE A 189 -22.20 5.66 9.92
N GLN A 190 -22.47 6.30 8.79
CA GLN A 190 -22.05 7.67 8.53
C GLN A 190 -22.72 8.67 9.49
N GLU A 191 -24.03 8.56 9.72
CA GLU A 191 -24.76 9.42 10.66
C GLU A 191 -24.27 9.24 12.11
N LEU A 192 -24.11 8.00 12.56
CA LEU A 192 -23.57 7.68 13.88
C LEU A 192 -22.13 8.23 14.02
N SER A 193 -21.31 8.08 13.00
CA SER A 193 -19.95 8.63 12.96
C SER A 193 -19.97 10.15 13.13
N GLN A 194 -20.83 10.86 12.42
CA GLN A 194 -21.01 12.32 12.54
C GLN A 194 -21.52 12.73 13.93
N HIS A 195 -22.44 11.96 14.52
CA HIS A 195 -22.92 12.20 15.87
C HIS A 195 -21.78 12.09 16.90
N LEU A 196 -20.91 11.08 16.80
CA LEU A 196 -19.74 10.93 17.68
C LEU A 196 -18.75 12.09 17.56
N ILE A 197 -18.52 12.58 16.34
CA ILE A 197 -17.67 13.76 16.09
C ILE A 197 -18.29 15.01 16.73
N ARG A 198 -19.59 15.25 16.53
CA ARG A 198 -20.30 16.41 17.12
C ARG A 198 -20.22 16.45 18.65
N ASN A 199 -20.16 15.29 19.28
CA ASN A 199 -20.11 15.14 20.73
C ASN A 199 -18.67 15.00 21.29
N ASP A 200 -17.64 15.26 20.48
CA ASP A 200 -16.21 15.19 20.89
C ASP A 200 -15.81 13.81 21.46
N LEU A 201 -16.45 12.76 20.93
CA LEU A 201 -16.20 11.36 21.30
C LEU A 201 -15.20 10.69 20.36
N ALA A 202 -15.07 11.18 19.13
CA ALA A 202 -14.18 10.64 18.11
C ALA A 202 -13.76 11.75 17.12
N SER A 203 -12.73 11.50 16.32
CA SER A 203 -12.21 12.44 15.33
C SER A 203 -12.14 11.84 13.93
N VAL A 204 -11.98 12.68 12.91
CA VAL A 204 -11.77 12.27 11.51
C VAL A 204 -10.63 13.10 10.94
N ALA A 205 -9.71 12.44 10.23
CA ALA A 205 -8.64 13.12 9.51
C ALA A 205 -9.08 13.42 8.07
N GLU A 206 -8.54 14.49 7.47
CA GLU A 206 -8.86 14.88 6.09
C GLU A 206 -8.63 13.74 5.09
N VAL A 207 -7.56 12.97 5.26
CA VAL A 207 -7.24 11.82 4.41
C VAL A 207 -8.31 10.73 4.48
N SER A 208 -8.94 10.55 5.64
CA SER A 208 -9.92 9.49 5.87
C SER A 208 -11.21 9.67 5.08
N GLU A 209 -11.57 10.92 4.70
CA GLU A 209 -12.77 11.24 3.91
C GLU A 209 -12.51 11.29 2.40
N ARG A 210 -11.26 11.16 1.96
CA ARG A 210 -10.96 11.14 0.52
C ARG A 210 -11.55 9.88 -0.12
N PRO A 211 -11.88 9.90 -1.43
CA PRO A 211 -12.32 8.70 -2.12
C PRO A 211 -11.20 7.63 -2.12
N GLY A 212 -11.56 6.39 -1.80
CA GLY A 212 -10.65 5.24 -1.87
C GLY A 212 -10.38 4.77 -3.29
N VAL A 213 -9.41 3.86 -3.45
CA VAL A 213 -9.00 3.23 -4.71
C VAL A 213 -10.17 2.56 -5.42
N ILE A 214 -11.11 1.99 -4.67
CA ILE A 214 -12.30 1.34 -5.21
C ILE A 214 -13.20 2.29 -6.03
N SER A 215 -13.11 3.61 -5.82
CA SER A 215 -13.88 4.58 -6.62
C SER A 215 -13.26 4.82 -8.01
N GLY A 216 -12.09 4.25 -8.28
CA GLY A 216 -11.41 4.34 -9.58
C GLY A 216 -12.21 3.66 -10.70
N SER A 217 -12.15 4.23 -11.91
CA SER A 217 -12.86 3.65 -13.06
C SER A 217 -12.41 2.22 -13.35
N GLY A 218 -13.37 1.30 -13.41
CA GLY A 218 -13.13 -0.12 -13.70
C GLY A 218 -12.47 -0.91 -12.57
N VAL A 219 -12.22 -0.31 -11.41
CA VAL A 219 -11.60 -1.00 -10.27
C VAL A 219 -12.62 -1.94 -9.64
N THR A 220 -12.25 -3.22 -9.49
CA THR A 220 -13.10 -4.25 -8.87
C THR A 220 -12.44 -4.83 -7.62
N PRO A 221 -13.19 -5.48 -6.71
CA PRO A 221 -12.61 -6.17 -5.56
C PRO A 221 -11.55 -7.23 -5.94
N GLU A 222 -11.72 -7.92 -7.07
CA GLU A 222 -10.76 -8.92 -7.56
C GLU A 222 -9.46 -8.26 -8.01
N ALA A 223 -9.55 -7.12 -8.73
CA ALA A 223 -8.38 -6.34 -9.12
C ALA A 223 -7.64 -5.80 -7.88
N LEU A 224 -8.37 -5.29 -6.88
CA LEU A 224 -7.77 -4.84 -5.63
C LEU A 224 -7.13 -5.99 -4.85
N SER A 225 -7.75 -7.18 -4.80
CA SER A 225 -7.16 -8.36 -4.18
C SER A 225 -5.81 -8.74 -4.79
N ALA A 226 -5.73 -8.79 -6.12
CA ALA A 226 -4.48 -9.06 -6.82
C ALA A 226 -3.44 -7.94 -6.60
N PHE A 227 -3.86 -6.68 -6.62
CA PHE A 227 -2.98 -5.53 -6.39
C PHE A 227 -2.42 -5.50 -4.96
N PHE A 228 -3.27 -5.65 -3.95
CA PHE A 228 -2.86 -5.68 -2.54
C PHE A 228 -1.95 -6.88 -2.23
N ALA A 229 -2.17 -8.04 -2.85
CA ALA A 229 -1.27 -9.18 -2.72
C ALA A 229 0.15 -8.86 -3.25
N ALA A 230 0.25 -8.19 -4.40
CA ALA A 230 1.54 -7.73 -4.91
C ALA A 230 2.17 -6.67 -3.99
N CYS A 231 1.39 -5.72 -3.47
CA CYS A 231 1.86 -4.74 -2.49
C CYS A 231 2.40 -5.41 -1.21
N GLU A 232 1.69 -6.41 -0.69
CA GLU A 232 2.10 -7.15 0.50
C GLU A 232 3.46 -7.82 0.29
N GLN A 233 3.61 -8.54 -0.83
CA GLN A 233 4.86 -9.22 -1.16
C GLN A 233 6.01 -8.22 -1.34
N TYR A 234 5.76 -7.12 -2.04
CA TYR A 234 6.74 -6.06 -2.24
C TYR A 234 7.21 -5.44 -0.93
N ALA A 235 6.29 -5.07 -0.04
CA ALA A 235 6.64 -4.47 1.25
C ALA A 235 7.39 -5.44 2.17
N LYS A 236 7.05 -6.73 2.17
CA LYS A 236 7.76 -7.78 2.94
C LYS A 236 9.22 -7.96 2.52
N LEU A 237 9.57 -7.65 1.27
CA LEU A 237 10.95 -7.69 0.79
C LEU A 237 11.77 -6.46 1.18
N GLU A 238 11.15 -5.46 1.82
CA GLU A 238 11.79 -4.20 2.24
C GLU A 238 12.76 -3.60 1.18
N PRO A 239 12.32 -3.40 -0.08
CA PRO A 239 13.19 -3.04 -1.21
C PRO A 239 13.94 -1.72 -1.01
N TRP A 240 13.42 -0.83 -0.19
CA TRP A 240 14.04 0.42 0.26
C TRP A 240 15.36 0.21 1.04
N ASN A 241 15.57 -0.97 1.62
CA ASN A 241 16.84 -1.32 2.26
C ASN A 241 17.86 -1.92 1.27
N HIS A 242 17.44 -2.22 0.04
CA HIS A 242 18.24 -2.91 -0.97
C HIS A 242 18.58 -2.02 -2.18
N LEU A 243 17.76 -1.01 -2.45
CA LEU A 243 17.88 -0.13 -3.60
C LEU A 243 17.91 1.33 -3.14
N ALA A 244 18.76 2.13 -3.77
CA ALA A 244 18.70 3.58 -3.69
C ALA A 244 17.65 4.12 -4.68
N GLU A 245 17.08 5.31 -4.42
CA GLU A 245 16.08 5.93 -5.32
C GLU A 245 16.63 6.18 -6.75
N ARG A 246 17.95 6.27 -6.93
CA ARG A 246 18.55 6.37 -8.28
C ARG A 246 18.71 5.03 -9.00
N GLN A 247 18.68 3.91 -8.28
CA GLN A 247 18.77 2.55 -8.83
C GLN A 247 17.41 2.09 -9.38
N ALA A 248 16.94 2.83 -10.39
CA ALA A 248 15.68 2.54 -11.05
C ALA A 248 15.81 1.41 -12.08
N ILE A 249 14.69 0.76 -12.36
CA ILE A 249 14.56 -0.22 -13.43
C ILE A 249 13.64 0.29 -14.54
N GLN A 250 13.91 -0.15 -15.76
CA GLN A 250 12.97 -0.06 -16.87
C GLN A 250 12.18 -1.36 -16.93
N VAL A 251 10.86 -1.23 -17.05
CA VAL A 251 9.92 -2.35 -17.17
C VAL A 251 9.19 -2.22 -18.50
N ASP A 252 9.41 -3.17 -19.38
CA ASP A 252 8.77 -3.26 -20.69
C ASP A 252 7.71 -4.34 -20.67
N ALA A 253 6.45 -3.97 -20.92
CA ALA A 253 5.40 -4.95 -21.17
C ALA A 253 5.49 -5.47 -22.61
N VAL A 254 5.82 -6.76 -22.74
CA VAL A 254 6.03 -7.45 -24.01
C VAL A 254 4.96 -8.52 -24.26
N GLY A 255 4.99 -9.17 -25.41
CA GLY A 255 3.98 -10.15 -25.84
C GLY A 255 3.16 -9.68 -27.03
N GLU A 256 2.27 -10.53 -27.55
CA GLU A 256 1.46 -10.19 -28.73
C GLU A 256 0.16 -9.46 -28.41
N GLU A 257 -0.45 -9.74 -27.26
CA GLU A 257 -1.79 -9.28 -26.88
C GLU A 257 -1.77 -8.14 -25.85
N GLU A 258 -2.79 -7.30 -25.85
CA GLU A 258 -3.02 -6.29 -24.80
C GLU A 258 -3.77 -6.93 -23.63
N LEU A 259 -3.52 -6.47 -22.40
CA LEU A 259 -4.29 -6.92 -21.25
C LEU A 259 -5.69 -6.33 -21.33
N ARG A 260 -6.69 -7.18 -21.56
CA ARG A 260 -8.10 -6.78 -21.58
C ARG A 260 -8.72 -6.98 -20.21
N LEU A 261 -8.67 -5.93 -19.40
CA LEU A 261 -9.18 -5.94 -18.02
C LEU A 261 -10.72 -5.99 -18.00
N ASP A 262 -11.35 -5.20 -18.88
CA ASP A 262 -12.79 -5.28 -19.12
C ASP A 262 -13.16 -4.83 -20.56
N ALA A 263 -14.44 -4.54 -20.79
CA ALA A 263 -14.93 -4.09 -22.10
C ALA A 263 -14.40 -2.69 -22.52
N ARG A 264 -14.06 -1.82 -21.57
CA ARG A 264 -13.66 -0.42 -21.76
C ARG A 264 -12.19 -0.16 -21.41
N HIS A 265 -11.58 -1.00 -20.58
CA HIS A 265 -10.21 -0.85 -20.08
C HIS A 265 -9.31 -1.93 -20.68
N GLN A 266 -8.33 -1.47 -21.46
CA GLN A 266 -7.30 -2.28 -22.08
C GLN A 266 -5.95 -1.64 -21.79
N VAL A 267 -5.00 -2.45 -21.37
CA VAL A 267 -3.64 -2.01 -21.06
C VAL A 267 -2.71 -2.60 -22.09
N GLY A 268 -2.30 -1.73 -23.00
CA GLY A 268 -1.40 -2.11 -24.08
C GLY A 268 0.02 -2.41 -23.62
N ARG A 269 0.87 -2.63 -24.62
CA ARG A 269 2.31 -2.65 -24.47
C ARG A 269 2.82 -1.26 -24.11
N GLY A 270 4.02 -1.22 -23.54
CA GLY A 270 4.65 0.04 -23.20
C GLY A 270 5.83 -0.14 -22.28
N THR A 271 6.54 0.96 -22.11
CA THR A 271 7.69 1.07 -21.23
C THR A 271 7.36 2.02 -20.10
N VAL A 272 7.65 1.58 -18.88
CA VAL A 272 7.62 2.42 -17.67
C VAL A 272 8.94 2.29 -16.95
N PHE A 273 9.23 3.26 -16.10
CA PHE A 273 10.41 3.23 -15.24
C PHE A 273 9.94 3.23 -13.80
N SER A 274 10.55 2.40 -12.97
CA SER A 274 10.17 2.25 -11.57
C SER A 274 11.37 2.44 -10.68
N SER A 275 11.16 3.14 -9.57
CA SER A 275 12.15 3.30 -8.52
C SER A 275 11.52 3.15 -7.15
N VAL A 276 12.33 2.81 -6.15
CA VAL A 276 11.93 2.90 -4.75
C VAL A 276 11.85 4.37 -4.32
N ILE A 277 11.03 4.63 -3.32
CA ILE A 277 10.90 5.86 -2.55
C ILE A 277 11.37 5.48 -1.15
N SER A 278 12.40 6.16 -0.71
CA SER A 278 13.04 5.97 0.59
C SER A 278 13.48 7.35 1.08
N THR A 279 12.50 8.20 1.37
CA THR A 279 12.75 9.58 1.76
C THR A 279 12.69 9.69 3.28
N HIS A 280 13.80 10.10 3.90
CA HIS A 280 13.83 10.46 5.31
C HIS A 280 13.39 11.92 5.45
N THR A 281 12.25 12.16 6.09
CA THR A 281 11.88 13.52 6.52
C THR A 281 12.41 13.71 7.95
N GLY A 282 13.67 14.16 8.11
CA GLY A 282 14.21 14.51 9.43
C GLY A 282 13.54 15.76 10.02
N SER A 283 13.60 16.12 11.30
CA SER A 283 13.94 15.41 12.55
C SER A 283 12.85 15.80 13.55
N GLY A 284 12.19 14.82 14.20
CA GLY A 284 11.49 15.11 15.45
C GLY A 284 12.49 15.72 16.45
N SER A 285 12.02 16.59 17.34
CA SER A 285 12.85 17.39 18.26
C SER A 285 13.80 16.58 19.15
N ASN A 286 13.71 15.24 19.17
CA ASN A 286 14.50 14.35 20.02
C ASN A 286 15.26 13.22 19.27
N GLY A 287 15.34 13.23 17.93
CA GLY A 287 16.13 12.22 17.19
C GLY A 287 15.58 10.79 17.19
N GLU A 288 14.46 10.52 17.88
CA GLU A 288 13.68 9.28 17.76
C GLU A 288 12.43 9.56 16.92
N GLY A 289 12.25 8.82 15.82
CA GLY A 289 11.05 8.89 14.97
C GLY A 289 11.15 9.85 13.78
N SER A 290 12.15 9.70 12.90
CA SER A 290 12.04 10.33 11.57
C SER A 290 10.91 9.64 10.80
N ASP A 291 9.88 10.38 10.38
CA ASP A 291 8.91 9.88 9.40
C ASP A 291 9.70 9.45 8.17
N HIS A 292 9.65 8.16 7.87
CA HIS A 292 10.40 7.57 6.78
C HIS A 292 9.41 7.10 5.74
N ILE A 293 9.32 7.87 4.67
CA ILE A 293 8.38 7.65 3.59
C ILE A 293 8.93 6.53 2.72
N ARG A 294 8.23 5.38 2.76
CA ARG A 294 8.50 4.19 1.96
C ARG A 294 7.47 4.08 0.84
N GLY A 295 7.90 3.70 -0.36
CA GLY A 295 6.97 3.57 -1.47
C GLY A 295 7.61 3.26 -2.81
N MET A 296 6.80 2.97 -3.81
CA MET A 296 7.29 2.77 -5.18
C MET A 296 6.85 3.94 -6.05
N ALA A 297 7.75 4.52 -6.82
CA ALA A 297 7.42 5.50 -7.85
C ALA A 297 7.43 4.85 -9.24
N LEU A 298 6.53 5.33 -10.11
CA LEU A 298 6.41 4.89 -11.49
C LEU A 298 6.30 6.08 -12.43
N PHE A 299 7.14 6.06 -13.46
CA PHE A 299 7.29 7.12 -14.45
C PHE A 299 7.03 6.55 -15.84
N TYR A 300 6.19 7.22 -16.61
CA TYR A 300 5.98 6.85 -18.01
C TYR A 300 7.16 7.24 -18.89
N THR A 301 7.93 8.25 -18.49
CA THR A 301 9.05 8.75 -19.27
C THR A 301 10.33 8.70 -18.46
N ARG A 302 11.43 8.39 -19.15
CA ARG A 302 12.76 8.42 -18.58
C ARG A 302 13.11 9.81 -18.02
N ALA A 303 12.69 10.87 -18.71
CA ALA A 303 12.90 12.25 -18.27
C ALA A 303 12.16 12.59 -16.96
N ASP A 304 10.98 12.02 -16.71
CA ASP A 304 10.25 12.23 -15.45
C ASP A 304 10.97 11.55 -14.29
N LEU A 305 11.44 10.31 -14.50
CA LEU A 305 12.29 9.61 -13.53
C LEU A 305 13.53 10.43 -13.20
N GLU A 306 14.25 10.90 -14.22
CA GLU A 306 15.47 11.68 -14.07
C GLU A 306 15.22 12.96 -13.25
N ARG A 307 14.15 13.69 -13.55
CA ARG A 307 13.76 14.89 -12.78
C ARG A 307 13.46 14.60 -11.31
N ARG A 308 12.97 13.40 -11.01
CA ARG A 308 12.64 13.02 -9.63
C ARG A 308 13.90 12.70 -8.81
N VAL A 309 14.87 12.02 -9.39
CA VAL A 309 15.97 11.39 -8.63
C VAL A 309 17.35 12.04 -8.85
N LEU A 310 17.49 12.92 -9.85
CA LEU A 310 18.71 13.72 -10.03
C LEU A 310 18.79 14.83 -8.98
N PRO A 311 19.99 15.06 -8.39
CA PRO A 311 20.22 16.20 -7.53
C PRO A 311 20.01 17.53 -8.25
N PRO A 312 19.60 18.59 -7.53
CA PRO A 312 19.62 19.94 -8.05
C PRO A 312 21.01 20.33 -8.56
N GLY A 313 21.07 20.88 -9.78
CA GLY A 313 22.31 21.36 -10.40
C GLY A 313 23.13 20.30 -11.15
N GLU A 314 22.78 19.02 -11.03
CA GLU A 314 23.44 17.94 -11.76
C GLU A 314 22.84 17.72 -13.14
N GLN A 315 23.66 17.20 -14.06
CA GLN A 315 23.24 16.78 -15.39
C GLN A 315 23.33 15.26 -15.53
N LEU A 316 22.39 14.70 -16.27
CA LEU A 316 22.40 13.28 -16.58
C LEU A 316 23.56 12.92 -17.50
N ALA A 317 24.35 11.93 -17.12
CA ALA A 317 25.50 11.51 -17.92
C ALA A 317 25.13 11.07 -19.35
N LEU A 318 24.01 10.37 -19.53
CA LEU A 318 23.48 9.94 -20.84
C LEU A 318 23.17 11.11 -21.79
N MET A 319 22.82 12.29 -21.24
CA MET A 319 22.56 13.48 -22.06
C MET A 319 23.86 14.10 -22.56
N GLU A 320 24.93 14.06 -21.77
CA GLU A 320 26.22 14.66 -22.11
C GLU A 320 27.15 13.69 -22.88
N ASN A 321 27.11 12.39 -22.57
CA ASN A 321 27.98 11.38 -23.16
C ASN A 321 27.24 10.48 -24.17
N PRO A 322 27.53 10.58 -25.48
CA PRO A 322 26.91 9.76 -26.52
C PRO A 322 27.12 8.25 -26.38
N GLU A 323 28.21 7.81 -25.74
CA GLU A 323 28.56 6.40 -25.58
C GLU A 323 27.61 5.66 -24.62
N LEU A 324 26.99 6.40 -23.71
CA LEU A 324 26.02 5.85 -22.76
C LEU A 324 24.63 5.66 -23.39
N ARG A 325 24.41 6.16 -24.62
CA ARG A 325 23.10 6.16 -25.28
C ARG A 325 22.81 4.82 -25.94
N ARG A 326 21.62 4.28 -25.68
CA ARG A 326 21.08 3.08 -26.34
C ARG A 326 19.80 3.39 -27.12
N CYS A 327 19.59 2.63 -28.18
CA CYS A 327 18.40 2.75 -29.01
C CYS A 327 17.18 2.19 -28.28
N ALA A 328 16.14 2.97 -28.07
CA ALA A 328 14.95 2.51 -27.36
C ALA A 328 14.17 1.37 -28.06
N LYS A 329 14.45 1.06 -29.34
CA LYS A 329 13.82 -0.08 -30.03
C LYS A 329 14.63 -1.36 -30.01
N CYS A 330 15.92 -1.26 -30.32
CA CYS A 330 16.78 -2.44 -30.51
C CYS A 330 17.88 -2.54 -29.45
N ASP A 331 17.95 -1.58 -28.54
CA ASP A 331 18.86 -1.50 -27.39
C ASP A 331 20.36 -1.42 -27.74
N LYS A 332 20.66 -1.24 -29.02
CA LYS A 332 22.04 -1.10 -29.52
C LYS A 332 22.56 0.31 -29.30
N ARG A 333 23.84 0.41 -28.98
CA ARG A 333 24.60 1.67 -29.02
C ARG A 333 24.82 2.12 -30.45
N ALA A 334 25.25 3.37 -30.60
CA ALA A 334 25.71 3.83 -31.90
C ALA A 334 26.97 3.07 -32.31
N ALA A 335 27.10 2.77 -33.61
CA ALA A 335 28.37 2.28 -34.14
C ALA A 335 29.48 3.31 -33.91
N SER A 336 30.73 2.84 -33.78
CA SER A 336 31.89 3.72 -33.55
C SER A 336 31.91 4.91 -34.52
N GLY A 337 32.05 6.12 -33.96
CA GLY A 337 32.05 7.39 -34.70
C GLY A 337 30.67 7.89 -35.18
N LYS A 338 29.56 7.25 -34.80
CA LYS A 338 28.19 7.72 -35.06
C LYS A 338 27.48 8.04 -33.75
N GLU A 339 26.43 8.85 -33.83
CA GLU A 339 25.52 9.12 -32.71
C GLU A 339 24.11 8.61 -33.00
N LEU A 340 23.40 8.24 -31.94
CA LEU A 340 21.97 7.93 -32.04
C LEU A 340 21.15 9.20 -32.28
N LYS A 341 20.12 9.07 -33.12
CA LYS A 341 19.15 10.13 -33.37
C LYS A 341 18.24 10.28 -32.18
N ARG A 342 17.91 11.52 -31.84
CA ARG A 342 16.94 11.85 -30.78
C ARG A 342 15.53 11.95 -31.34
N CYS A 343 14.55 11.56 -30.54
CA CYS A 343 13.15 11.93 -30.78
C CYS A 343 13.04 13.45 -30.86
N THR A 344 12.47 13.97 -31.94
CA THR A 344 12.37 15.42 -32.17
C THR A 344 11.42 16.12 -31.20
N ARG A 345 10.47 15.39 -30.62
CA ARG A 345 9.48 15.90 -29.66
C ARG A 345 10.03 15.93 -28.24
N CYS A 346 10.41 14.78 -27.68
CA CYS A 346 10.87 14.71 -26.29
C CYS A 346 12.36 14.96 -26.10
N LYS A 347 13.18 14.75 -27.15
CA LYS A 347 14.65 14.87 -27.12
C LYS A 347 15.39 13.95 -26.14
N CYS A 348 14.68 13.17 -25.31
CA CYS A 348 15.23 12.31 -24.27
C CYS A 348 15.25 10.81 -24.63
N THR A 349 14.70 10.43 -25.78
CA THR A 349 14.71 9.04 -26.28
C THR A 349 15.53 8.95 -27.56
N PHE A 350 16.40 7.94 -27.63
CA PHE A 350 17.40 7.78 -28.70
C PHE A 350 17.09 6.58 -29.60
N TYR A 351 17.47 6.66 -30.87
CA TYR A 351 17.21 5.65 -31.90
C TYR A 351 18.39 5.53 -32.87
N CYS A 352 18.69 4.33 -33.36
CA CYS A 352 19.66 4.15 -34.44
C CYS A 352 19.25 4.92 -35.69
N ASP A 353 17.97 4.84 -36.05
CA ASP A 353 17.40 5.41 -37.27
C ASP A 353 15.88 5.62 -37.16
N ALA A 354 15.29 6.11 -38.26
CA ALA A 354 13.85 6.34 -38.37
C ALA A 354 13.02 5.04 -38.38
N GLN A 355 13.61 3.89 -38.71
CA GLN A 355 12.93 2.59 -38.66
C GLN A 355 12.76 2.15 -37.21
N CYS A 356 13.83 2.24 -36.41
CA CYS A 356 13.78 2.01 -34.96
C CYS A 356 12.76 2.93 -34.28
N GLN A 357 12.77 4.22 -34.62
CA GLN A 357 11.79 5.17 -34.08
C GLN A 357 10.35 4.78 -34.41
N ARG A 358 10.04 4.45 -35.67
CA ARG A 358 8.68 4.01 -36.07
C ARG A 358 8.28 2.69 -35.43
N GLY A 359 9.23 1.77 -35.26
CA GLY A 359 9.01 0.48 -34.62
C GLY A 359 8.76 0.57 -33.11
N HIS A 360 9.29 1.60 -32.44
CA HIS A 360 9.05 1.87 -31.02
C HIS A 360 7.89 2.85 -30.79
N TRP A 361 7.41 3.55 -31.83
CA TRP A 361 6.42 4.61 -31.66
C TRP A 361 5.12 4.16 -30.98
N LYS A 362 4.69 2.91 -31.20
CA LYS A 362 3.49 2.36 -30.55
C LYS A 362 3.62 2.40 -29.02
N ASP A 363 4.83 2.13 -28.52
CA ASP A 363 5.16 2.06 -27.10
C ASP A 363 5.53 3.47 -26.57
N HIS A 364 6.31 4.23 -27.34
CA HIS A 364 6.78 5.57 -26.95
C HIS A 364 5.73 6.68 -27.00
N LYS A 365 4.72 6.61 -27.88
CA LYS A 365 3.76 7.72 -28.08
C LYS A 365 3.06 8.12 -26.78
N VAL A 366 2.84 7.17 -25.88
CA VAL A 366 2.19 7.35 -24.58
C VAL A 366 3.07 8.18 -23.64
N SER A 367 4.39 8.03 -23.78
CA SER A 367 5.43 8.67 -22.97
C SER A 367 6.15 9.84 -23.67
N CYS A 368 5.68 10.28 -24.85
CA CYS A 368 6.36 11.32 -25.62
C CYS A 368 5.83 12.73 -25.32
N ALA A 369 6.45 13.43 -24.36
CA ALA A 369 6.16 14.84 -24.03
C ALA A 369 7.13 15.81 -24.74
N SER A 370 6.74 17.09 -24.92
CA SER A 370 7.64 18.10 -25.52
C SER A 370 8.67 18.58 -24.50
N ALA A 371 9.94 18.71 -24.90
CA ALA A 371 10.98 19.25 -24.03
C ALA A 371 10.71 20.70 -23.55
N GLY A 372 9.79 21.42 -24.21
CA GLY A 372 9.45 22.82 -23.91
C GLY A 372 8.04 23.06 -23.33
N SER A 373 7.23 22.02 -23.07
CA SER A 373 5.91 22.25 -22.42
C SER A 373 5.99 22.31 -20.89
N THR A 374 7.18 22.50 -20.34
CA THR A 374 7.51 22.42 -18.91
C THR A 374 8.37 23.62 -18.49
N THR A 375 7.90 24.83 -18.78
CA THR A 375 8.32 26.09 -18.14
C THR A 375 7.02 26.86 -17.84
N THR A 376 6.73 27.33 -16.62
CA THR A 376 7.47 28.32 -15.82
C THR A 376 6.83 28.40 -14.43
N SER A 377 7.62 28.51 -13.35
CA SER A 377 7.46 29.54 -12.29
C SER A 377 8.48 29.33 -11.14
N GLY A 378 9.32 30.35 -10.92
CA GLY A 378 10.02 30.58 -9.66
C GLY A 378 11.50 30.19 -9.65
N ALA A 379 12.38 31.13 -9.98
CA ALA A 379 13.74 31.10 -9.45
C ALA A 379 13.64 31.38 -7.94
N GLY A 380 13.90 30.37 -7.12
CA GLY A 380 13.85 30.43 -5.66
C GLY A 380 12.86 29.41 -5.10
N GLU A 381 13.39 28.49 -4.29
CA GLU A 381 12.74 27.36 -3.59
C GLU A 381 12.69 26.02 -4.35
N ASN A 382 13.22 24.98 -3.70
CA ASN A 382 13.31 23.59 -4.17
C ASN A 382 11.92 22.95 -4.34
N LYS A 383 11.16 23.36 -5.36
CA LYS A 383 9.84 22.80 -5.65
C LYS A 383 9.97 21.60 -6.59
N ILE A 384 9.43 20.44 -6.19
CA ILE A 384 9.37 19.22 -7.03
C ILE A 384 8.69 19.57 -8.37
N MET A 385 9.39 19.30 -9.48
CA MET A 385 8.91 19.55 -10.83
C MET A 385 8.19 18.31 -11.38
N TRP A 386 6.87 18.25 -11.19
CA TRP A 386 6.03 17.14 -11.63
C TRP A 386 5.97 16.97 -13.16
N GLY A 387 5.92 15.73 -13.63
CA GLY A 387 5.62 15.34 -15.00
C GLY A 387 4.15 15.48 -15.39
N ALA A 388 3.83 15.11 -16.62
CA ALA A 388 2.45 15.12 -17.10
C ALA A 388 1.58 14.10 -16.36
N LYS A 389 2.16 12.95 -16.03
CA LYS A 389 1.55 11.87 -15.27
C LYS A 389 2.63 11.05 -14.57
N GLU A 390 2.55 10.97 -13.25
CA GLU A 390 3.39 10.12 -12.39
C GLU A 390 2.48 9.30 -11.48
N MET A 391 2.92 8.12 -11.07
CA MET A 391 2.17 7.29 -10.14
C MET A 391 3.06 6.85 -9.00
N SER A 392 2.48 6.65 -7.83
CA SER A 392 3.23 6.17 -6.67
C SER A 392 2.37 5.27 -5.81
N ILE A 393 3.01 4.35 -5.10
CA ILE A 393 2.41 3.60 -4.00
C ILE A 393 3.16 4.01 -2.76
N MET A 394 2.49 4.67 -1.82
CA MET A 394 3.08 5.04 -0.53
C MET A 394 2.66 4.01 0.51
N TYR A 395 3.56 3.65 1.43
CA TYR A 395 3.22 2.80 2.57
C TYR A 395 3.19 3.65 3.83
N GLY A 396 2.16 3.46 4.65
CA GLY A 396 1.99 4.16 5.92
C GLY A 396 1.05 3.42 6.87
N PRO A 397 0.79 4.00 8.05
CA PRO A 397 -0.15 3.45 9.02
C PRO A 397 -1.61 3.49 8.49
N GLN A 398 -2.53 2.80 9.15
CA GLN A 398 -3.95 2.85 8.81
C GLN A 398 -4.55 4.27 8.80
N THR A 399 -3.96 5.22 9.55
CA THR A 399 -4.40 6.61 9.58
C THR A 399 -4.05 7.40 8.33
N SER A 400 -3.11 6.91 7.51
CA SER A 400 -2.71 7.57 6.26
C SER A 400 -3.53 7.14 5.05
N VAL A 401 -4.58 6.33 5.23
CA VAL A 401 -5.42 5.82 4.12
C VAL A 401 -6.90 6.21 4.28
N PRO A 402 -7.64 6.35 3.18
CA PRO A 402 -9.10 6.57 3.20
C PRO A 402 -9.88 5.49 3.95
N PHE A 403 -11.01 5.87 4.57
CA PHE A 403 -11.92 4.89 5.18
C PHE A 403 -12.51 3.92 4.15
N ASP A 404 -12.74 4.38 2.91
CA ASP A 404 -13.20 3.51 1.82
C ASP A 404 -12.23 2.35 1.59
N ASP A 405 -10.93 2.62 1.60
CA ASP A 405 -9.91 1.58 1.42
C ASP A 405 -9.85 0.64 2.62
N LEU A 406 -9.93 1.17 3.85
CA LEU A 406 -10.00 0.33 5.06
C LEU A 406 -11.25 -0.55 5.08
N ASP A 407 -12.40 -0.02 4.66
CA ASP A 407 -13.66 -0.77 4.58
C ASP A 407 -13.55 -1.91 3.55
N VAL A 408 -12.94 -1.65 2.40
CA VAL A 408 -12.68 -2.68 1.37
C VAL A 408 -11.68 -3.72 1.87
N VAL A 409 -10.59 -3.30 2.53
CA VAL A 409 -9.61 -4.21 3.15
C VAL A 409 -10.29 -5.15 4.13
N ALA A 410 -11.13 -4.62 5.03
CA ALA A 410 -11.86 -5.43 6.00
C ALA A 410 -12.88 -6.36 5.32
N LYS A 411 -13.70 -5.83 4.41
CA LYS A 411 -14.78 -6.56 3.73
C LYS A 411 -14.28 -7.71 2.87
N HIS A 412 -13.17 -7.51 2.17
CA HIS A 412 -12.60 -8.49 1.24
C HIS A 412 -11.38 -9.21 1.79
N SER A 413 -11.01 -8.96 3.05
CA SER A 413 -9.81 -9.53 3.69
C SER A 413 -8.55 -9.32 2.85
N LEU A 414 -8.37 -8.10 2.32
CA LEU A 414 -7.22 -7.78 1.50
C LEU A 414 -5.93 -7.86 2.34
N PRO A 415 -4.85 -8.45 1.81
CA PRO A 415 -3.62 -8.62 2.57
C PRO A 415 -2.90 -7.29 2.80
N ILE A 416 -2.35 -7.12 4.01
CA ILE A 416 -1.53 -5.98 4.42
C ILE A 416 -0.21 -6.52 4.96
N ALA A 417 0.91 -5.92 4.54
CA ALA A 417 2.22 -6.36 5.01
C ALA A 417 2.43 -5.95 6.47
N ARG A 418 2.88 -6.89 7.30
CA ARG A 418 3.43 -6.60 8.62
C ARG A 418 4.94 -6.74 8.62
N VAL A 419 5.66 -5.64 8.82
CA VAL A 419 7.13 -5.58 8.78
C VAL A 419 7.61 -4.96 10.08
N LYS A 420 8.51 -5.66 10.79
CA LYS A 420 9.06 -5.19 12.09
C LYS A 420 8.01 -4.75 13.12
N GLY A 421 6.81 -5.34 13.05
CA GLY A 421 5.71 -5.03 13.96
C GLY A 421 4.77 -3.92 13.48
N GLU A 422 5.06 -3.27 12.35
CA GLU A 422 4.25 -2.21 11.73
C GLU A 422 3.39 -2.79 10.61
N ASP A 423 2.11 -2.40 10.55
CA ASP A 423 1.24 -2.70 9.40
C ASP A 423 1.42 -1.60 8.34
N LEU A 424 1.81 -1.99 7.13
CA LEU A 424 2.12 -1.10 6.02
C LEU A 424 0.97 -1.09 5.01
N TYR A 425 0.09 -0.11 5.11
CA TYR A 425 -1.05 0.07 4.22
C TYR A 425 -0.61 0.75 2.91
N PRO A 426 -0.85 0.12 1.73
CA PRO A 426 -0.51 0.73 0.45
C PRO A 426 -1.52 1.80 0.05
N SER A 427 -1.01 2.95 -0.38
CA SER A 427 -1.76 4.10 -0.90
C SER A 427 -1.33 4.41 -2.34
N PRO A 428 -1.99 3.82 -3.36
CA PRO A 428 -1.69 4.15 -4.74
C PRO A 428 -2.29 5.50 -5.10
N VAL A 429 -1.51 6.35 -5.75
CA VAL A 429 -1.90 7.70 -6.17
C VAL A 429 -1.37 8.01 -7.56
N VAL A 430 -2.18 8.72 -8.35
CA VAL A 430 -1.79 9.23 -9.66
C VAL A 430 -1.69 10.75 -9.59
N PHE A 431 -0.51 11.27 -9.87
CA PHE A 431 -0.24 12.70 -9.98
C PHE A 431 -0.38 13.13 -11.45
N ARG A 432 -1.38 13.94 -11.75
CA ARG A 432 -1.58 14.52 -13.09
C ARG A 432 -1.16 15.99 -13.04
N LYS A 433 0.03 16.30 -13.55
CA LYS A 433 0.67 17.63 -13.40
C LYS A 433 0.81 18.07 -11.94
N GLY A 434 1.03 17.11 -11.04
CA GLY A 434 1.16 17.34 -9.60
C GLY A 434 -0.15 17.25 -8.82
N ASP A 435 -1.31 17.24 -9.48
CA ASP A 435 -2.60 17.08 -8.80
C ASP A 435 -2.86 15.60 -8.51
N PRO A 436 -3.07 15.19 -7.24
CA PRO A 436 -3.30 13.82 -6.87
C PRO A 436 -4.71 13.38 -7.25
N SER A 437 -4.86 12.11 -7.61
CA SER A 437 -6.12 11.50 -8.00
C SER A 437 -6.07 9.99 -7.83
N VAL A 438 -7.26 9.40 -7.66
CA VAL A 438 -7.42 7.95 -7.52
C VAL A 438 -7.07 7.27 -8.85
N PRO A 439 -6.30 6.17 -8.85
CA PRO A 439 -5.99 5.41 -10.06
C PRO A 439 -7.22 4.71 -10.62
N ASP A 440 -7.31 4.62 -11.95
CA ASP A 440 -8.20 3.66 -12.61
C ASP A 440 -7.58 2.25 -12.67
N VAL A 441 -8.35 1.25 -13.14
CA VAL A 441 -7.87 -0.15 -13.21
C VAL A 441 -6.69 -0.33 -14.19
N SER A 442 -6.60 0.49 -15.23
CA SER A 442 -5.47 0.45 -16.18
C SER A 442 -4.18 0.99 -15.54
N GLU A 443 -4.32 1.98 -14.66
CA GLU A 443 -3.24 2.56 -13.85
C GLU A 443 -2.78 1.58 -12.77
N LEU A 444 -3.71 0.89 -12.10
CA LEU A 444 -3.38 -0.20 -11.17
C LEU A 444 -2.64 -1.35 -11.87
N ALA A 445 -2.99 -1.68 -13.12
CA ALA A 445 -2.26 -2.70 -13.87
C ALA A 445 -0.80 -2.30 -14.11
N TRP A 446 -0.53 -1.05 -14.49
CA TRP A 446 0.84 -0.56 -14.64
C TRP A 446 1.62 -0.55 -13.32
N LEU A 447 0.99 -0.15 -12.22
CA LEU A 447 1.58 -0.26 -10.88
C LEU A 447 1.89 -1.72 -10.51
N THR A 448 0.96 -2.64 -10.79
CA THR A 448 1.14 -4.09 -10.53
C THR A 448 2.29 -4.68 -11.34
N ARG A 449 2.44 -4.30 -12.62
CA ARG A 449 3.59 -4.70 -13.45
C ARG A 449 4.92 -4.30 -12.80
N SER A 450 5.02 -3.08 -12.30
CA SER A 450 6.24 -2.62 -11.65
C SER A 450 6.47 -3.23 -10.27
N LEU A 451 5.41 -3.51 -9.51
CA LEU A 451 5.52 -4.30 -8.28
C LEU A 451 6.12 -5.68 -8.59
N ASN A 452 5.52 -6.43 -9.54
CA ASN A 452 6.01 -7.74 -9.95
C ASN A 452 7.47 -7.71 -10.41
N ALA A 453 7.85 -6.68 -11.19
CA ALA A 453 9.22 -6.51 -11.64
C ALA A 453 10.22 -6.26 -10.48
N GLN A 454 9.89 -5.38 -9.54
CA GLN A 454 10.76 -5.15 -8.38
C GLN A 454 10.79 -6.32 -7.40
N ILE A 455 9.67 -7.04 -7.23
CA ILE A 455 9.60 -8.27 -6.42
C ILE A 455 10.56 -9.31 -6.98
N GLU A 456 10.52 -9.55 -8.29
CA GLU A 456 11.43 -10.51 -8.94
C GLU A 456 12.89 -10.07 -8.79
N LEU A 457 13.16 -8.78 -9.04
CA LEU A 457 14.50 -8.21 -8.92
C LEU A 457 15.09 -8.41 -7.51
N VAL A 458 14.37 -7.97 -6.48
CA VAL A 458 14.88 -7.96 -5.09
C VAL A 458 14.84 -9.36 -4.49
N GLY A 459 13.81 -10.14 -4.78
CA GLY A 459 13.63 -11.48 -4.22
C GLY A 459 14.54 -12.54 -4.84
N ASN A 460 14.75 -12.49 -6.16
CA ASN A 460 15.39 -13.57 -6.91
C ASN A 460 16.67 -13.15 -7.64
N GLN A 461 16.94 -11.85 -7.81
CA GLN A 461 18.08 -11.33 -8.58
C GLN A 461 18.85 -10.21 -7.84
N PRO A 462 19.31 -10.43 -6.60
CA PRO A 462 19.84 -9.37 -5.74
C PRO A 462 21.08 -8.65 -6.29
N LEU A 463 21.84 -9.31 -7.17
CA LEU A 463 23.04 -8.75 -7.80
C LEU A 463 22.79 -8.15 -9.19
N PHE A 464 21.54 -8.12 -9.66
CA PHE A 464 21.23 -7.67 -11.02
C PHE A 464 21.74 -6.24 -11.28
N MET A 465 21.57 -5.33 -10.32
CA MET A 465 21.99 -3.94 -10.49
C MET A 465 23.51 -3.80 -10.55
N GLN A 466 24.26 -4.57 -9.75
CA GLN A 466 25.73 -4.61 -9.82
C GLN A 466 26.21 -5.23 -11.15
N ASN A 467 25.67 -6.40 -11.51
CA ASN A 467 26.13 -7.18 -12.66
C ASN A 467 25.87 -6.49 -14.00
N THR A 468 24.84 -5.65 -14.09
CA THR A 468 24.50 -4.91 -15.31
C THR A 468 25.10 -3.51 -15.38
N MET A 469 25.92 -3.12 -14.40
CA MET A 469 26.50 -1.78 -14.33
C MET A 469 27.52 -1.52 -15.45
N GLY A 470 28.32 -2.52 -15.84
CA GLY A 470 29.27 -2.40 -16.96
C GLY A 470 28.59 -2.04 -18.28
N GLU A 471 27.44 -2.65 -18.55
CA GLU A 471 26.60 -2.37 -19.72
C GLU A 471 26.01 -0.96 -19.70
N LEU A 472 25.66 -0.46 -18.51
CA LEU A 472 25.13 0.89 -18.32
C LEU A 472 26.22 1.95 -18.51
N LEU A 473 27.46 1.65 -18.11
CA LEU A 473 28.60 2.56 -18.12
C LEU A 473 29.33 2.68 -19.47
N GLY A 474 28.92 1.95 -20.49
CA GLY A 474 29.65 1.98 -21.77
C GLY A 474 30.71 0.87 -21.92
N LEU A 475 30.94 0.04 -20.90
CA LEU A 475 32.12 -0.85 -20.85
C LEU A 475 31.88 -2.20 -21.51
N GLU A 476 30.65 -2.69 -21.47
CA GLU A 476 30.26 -3.98 -22.05
C GLU A 476 29.22 -3.78 -23.16
N ASP A 477 29.34 -4.60 -24.20
CA ASP A 477 28.40 -4.64 -25.34
C ASP A 477 27.28 -5.67 -25.15
N GLU A 478 27.42 -6.57 -24.16
CA GLU A 478 26.39 -7.55 -23.82
C GLU A 478 25.10 -6.90 -23.30
N GLN A 479 24.03 -7.67 -23.33
CA GLN A 479 22.68 -7.23 -23.03
C GLN A 479 22.04 -8.15 -21.99
N HIS A 480 22.26 -7.85 -20.72
CA HIS A 480 21.63 -8.52 -19.62
C HIS A 480 20.25 -7.90 -19.38
N LYS A 481 19.23 -8.67 -19.74
CA LYS A 481 17.83 -8.39 -19.47
C LYS A 481 17.24 -9.55 -18.68
N LEU A 482 16.27 -9.24 -17.84
CA LEU A 482 15.50 -10.25 -17.12
C LEU A 482 14.13 -10.37 -17.75
N GLU A 483 13.78 -11.58 -18.21
CA GLU A 483 12.44 -11.88 -18.73
C GLU A 483 11.61 -12.50 -17.61
N LEU A 484 10.41 -11.96 -17.40
CA LEU A 484 9.52 -12.35 -16.31
C LEU A 484 8.13 -12.69 -16.86
N SER A 485 7.72 -13.94 -16.69
CA SER A 485 6.34 -14.37 -16.84
C SER A 485 5.62 -14.24 -15.50
N CYS A 486 4.58 -13.41 -15.42
CA CYS A 486 3.87 -13.14 -14.17
C CYS A 486 2.36 -13.00 -14.39
N LYS A 487 1.62 -12.71 -13.32
CA LYS A 487 0.22 -12.29 -13.39
C LYS A 487 0.05 -10.83 -13.00
N THR A 488 -0.55 -10.04 -13.88
CA THR A 488 -0.92 -8.64 -13.63
C THR A 488 -2.43 -8.58 -13.43
N LEU A 489 -2.86 -8.26 -12.21
CA LEU A 489 -4.28 -8.26 -11.82
C LEU A 489 -5.01 -9.58 -12.13
N GLY A 490 -4.31 -10.71 -12.02
CA GLY A 490 -4.85 -12.05 -12.31
C GLY A 490 -4.70 -12.53 -13.76
N PHE A 491 -4.34 -11.65 -14.69
CA PHE A 491 -4.13 -11.97 -16.11
C PHE A 491 -2.66 -12.33 -16.37
N ASP A 492 -2.40 -13.31 -17.22
CA ASP A 492 -1.05 -13.67 -17.62
C ASP A 492 -0.38 -12.52 -18.37
N ASP A 493 0.88 -12.23 -18.03
CA ASP A 493 1.62 -11.08 -18.53
C ASP A 493 3.10 -11.42 -18.71
N GLN A 494 3.77 -10.71 -19.60
CA GLN A 494 5.18 -10.91 -19.92
C GLN A 494 5.92 -9.58 -19.83
N LEU A 495 6.91 -9.52 -18.96
CA LEU A 495 7.70 -8.32 -18.69
C LEU A 495 9.16 -8.55 -19.04
N VAL A 496 9.81 -7.50 -19.50
CA VAL A 496 11.27 -7.46 -19.63
C VAL A 496 11.81 -6.33 -18.76
N ILE A 497 12.77 -6.65 -17.91
CA ILE A 497 13.34 -5.76 -16.92
C ILE A 497 14.78 -5.45 -17.32
N ARG A 498 15.15 -4.17 -17.22
CA ARG A 498 16.50 -3.66 -17.50
C ARG A 498 16.95 -2.69 -16.43
N ASN A 499 18.26 -2.63 -16.20
CA ASN A 499 18.84 -1.61 -15.34
C ASN A 499 18.70 -0.23 -15.99
N SER A 500 18.10 0.69 -15.26
CA SER A 500 17.91 2.08 -15.68
C SER A 500 18.40 3.03 -14.59
N THR A 501 19.52 2.71 -13.95
CA THR A 501 20.09 3.57 -12.91
C THR A 501 20.33 4.98 -13.46
N VAL A 502 20.03 5.99 -12.67
CA VAL A 502 20.23 7.40 -13.01
C VAL A 502 21.60 7.83 -12.51
N LEU A 503 22.51 8.14 -13.44
CA LEU A 503 23.90 8.47 -13.16
C LEU A 503 24.23 9.91 -13.56
N THR A 504 24.91 10.63 -12.68
CA THR A 504 25.59 11.89 -13.00
C THR A 504 26.91 11.61 -13.72
N MET A 505 27.51 12.64 -14.32
CA MET A 505 28.85 12.50 -14.92
C MET A 505 29.90 12.06 -13.89
N HIS A 506 29.79 12.56 -12.66
CA HIS A 506 30.68 12.18 -11.57
C HIS A 506 30.52 10.71 -11.17
N ASP A 507 29.28 10.21 -11.13
CA ASP A 507 28.99 8.79 -10.85
C ASP A 507 29.63 7.88 -11.91
N VAL A 508 29.50 8.24 -13.20
CA VAL A 508 30.07 7.46 -14.31
C VAL A 508 31.59 7.38 -14.20
N GLU A 509 32.26 8.50 -13.97
CA GLU A 509 33.72 8.53 -13.81
C GLU A 509 34.17 7.68 -12.63
N ARG A 510 33.53 7.86 -11.47
CA ARG A 510 33.83 7.11 -10.25
C ARG A 510 33.66 5.60 -10.45
N LEU A 511 32.53 5.18 -11.04
CA LEU A 511 32.23 3.76 -11.23
C LEU A 511 33.16 3.11 -12.27
N ARG A 512 33.50 3.81 -13.36
CA ARG A 512 34.49 3.30 -14.33
C ARG A 512 35.85 3.07 -13.68
N GLN A 513 36.32 4.00 -12.84
CA GLN A 513 37.57 3.83 -12.10
C GLN A 513 37.53 2.62 -11.15
N VAL A 514 36.42 2.41 -10.44
CA VAL A 514 36.26 1.27 -9.54
C VAL A 514 36.29 -0.05 -10.31
N MET A 515 35.57 -0.14 -11.43
CA MET A 515 35.55 -1.36 -12.26
C MET A 515 36.90 -1.66 -12.89
N GLN A 516 37.63 -0.63 -13.34
CA GLN A 516 38.99 -0.82 -13.87
C GLN A 516 39.92 -1.38 -12.80
N LYS A 517 39.88 -0.84 -11.57
CA LYS A 517 40.67 -1.38 -10.44
C LYS A 517 40.31 -2.82 -10.09
N GLN A 518 39.03 -3.20 -10.18
CA GLN A 518 38.59 -4.58 -9.94
C GLN A 518 39.10 -5.53 -11.04
N GLN A 519 39.11 -5.11 -12.30
CA GLN A 519 39.68 -5.90 -13.40
C GLN A 519 41.21 -6.03 -13.30
N GLU A 520 41.91 -4.97 -12.92
CA GLU A 520 43.36 -4.98 -12.66
C GLU A 520 43.71 -5.85 -11.44
N GLY A 521 42.90 -5.81 -10.38
CA GLY A 521 43.05 -6.68 -9.20
C GLY A 521 42.79 -8.15 -9.49
N ALA A 522 41.77 -8.47 -10.30
CA ALA A 522 41.46 -9.84 -10.70
C ALA A 522 42.56 -10.45 -11.59
N SER A 523 43.10 -9.66 -12.53
CA SER A 523 44.20 -10.09 -13.42
C SER A 523 45.56 -10.21 -12.71
N GLY A 524 45.76 -9.52 -11.57
CA GLY A 524 46.93 -9.69 -10.71
C GLY A 524 46.97 -11.02 -9.94
N THR A 525 45.82 -11.66 -9.73
CA THR A 525 45.72 -12.94 -9.01
C THR A 525 45.91 -14.18 -9.89
N GLU A 526 45.81 -14.07 -11.21
CA GLU A 526 45.97 -15.22 -12.14
C GLU A 526 47.44 -15.49 -12.56
N THR A 527 48.41 -14.70 -12.07
CA THR A 527 49.85 -14.92 -12.38
C THR A 527 50.68 -15.49 -11.23
N ALA A 528 50.08 -15.79 -10.07
CA ALA A 528 50.76 -16.44 -8.96
C ALA A 528 50.42 -17.94 -8.92
N GLY A 529 50.90 -18.69 -9.90
CA GLY A 529 50.67 -20.13 -10.01
C GLY A 529 51.80 -20.86 -10.71
N ASP A 530 53.03 -20.77 -10.17
CA ASP A 530 53.98 -21.90 -10.08
C ASP A 530 55.26 -21.41 -9.38
N ASP A 531 55.36 -21.63 -8.06
CA ASP A 531 56.65 -22.02 -7.49
C ASP A 531 56.43 -22.86 -6.24
N SER A 532 56.84 -24.12 -6.34
CA SER A 532 56.78 -25.11 -5.27
C SER A 532 58.07 -25.02 -4.47
N GLY A 533 58.05 -24.22 -3.40
CA GLY A 533 59.13 -24.11 -2.44
C GLY A 533 58.63 -24.28 -1.00
N GLU A 534 59.01 -25.39 -0.37
CA GLU A 534 58.71 -25.74 1.03
C GLU A 534 59.07 -24.65 2.06
N PRO A 535 58.38 -24.60 3.22
CA PRO A 535 58.55 -23.54 4.20
C PRO A 535 59.78 -23.78 5.09
N LYS A 536 60.62 -22.75 5.26
CA LYS A 536 61.59 -22.69 6.36
C LYS A 536 61.15 -21.67 7.40
N VAL A 537 60.71 -22.23 8.52
CA VAL A 537 60.58 -21.58 9.83
C VAL A 537 61.93 -21.03 10.27
N LYS A 538 61.96 -19.76 10.70
CA LYS A 538 62.94 -19.24 11.65
C LYS A 538 62.32 -18.17 12.53
N ASP A 539 62.31 -18.48 13.82
CA ASP A 539 61.92 -17.66 14.96
C ASP A 539 62.92 -16.53 15.27
N GLY A 540 62.43 -15.55 16.05
CA GLY A 540 63.22 -14.65 16.92
C GLY A 540 63.11 -13.18 16.53
N GLU A 541 62.26 -12.39 17.21
CA GLU A 541 62.63 -11.51 18.36
C GLU A 541 63.23 -10.17 17.89
N ASP A 542 62.92 -8.97 18.39
CA ASP A 542 62.09 -8.46 19.49
C ASP A 542 62.16 -6.91 19.39
N LYS A 543 61.16 -6.19 19.96
CA LYS A 543 61.21 -4.77 20.40
C LYS A 543 61.48 -3.66 19.37
N SER A 544 61.16 -2.39 19.60
CA SER A 544 60.21 -1.59 20.38
C SER A 544 60.52 -0.14 19.94
N ASP A 545 59.74 0.83 20.40
CA ASP A 545 60.05 2.27 20.49
C ASP A 545 59.10 3.17 19.69
N ASP A 546 58.10 3.55 20.47
CA ASP A 546 57.36 4.80 20.58
C ASP A 546 58.13 6.11 20.24
N GLU A 547 57.31 7.16 20.19
CA GLU A 547 57.59 8.62 20.20
C GLU A 547 57.54 9.31 18.83
N GLU A 548 56.79 10.39 18.60
CA GLU A 548 55.85 11.21 19.40
C GLU A 548 55.16 12.22 18.43
N GLU A 549 53.95 12.66 18.78
CA GLU A 549 53.33 14.02 18.64
C GLU A 549 53.56 14.87 17.36
N GLU A 550 52.65 15.68 16.81
CA GLU A 550 51.35 16.31 17.10
C GLU A 550 50.89 16.76 15.67
N ASP A 551 49.62 16.87 15.28
CA ASP A 551 48.74 18.00 15.62
C ASP A 551 47.40 17.80 14.88
N GLY A 552 46.31 18.25 15.51
CA GLY A 552 44.94 17.93 15.10
C GLY A 552 44.36 18.82 13.98
N ALA A 553 43.32 18.30 13.33
CA ALA A 553 42.25 19.10 12.75
C ALA A 553 40.96 18.26 12.62
N ASP A 554 39.88 18.81 13.16
CA ASP A 554 38.52 18.28 13.21
C ASP A 554 38.01 17.70 11.88
N LEU A 555 37.49 16.46 11.92
CA LEU A 555 36.61 15.93 10.88
C LEU A 555 35.17 16.03 11.40
N GLN A 556 34.39 16.89 10.74
CA GLN A 556 32.96 17.05 10.95
C GLN A 556 32.22 15.75 10.66
N ASP A 557 31.35 15.37 11.59
CA ASP A 557 30.37 14.30 11.48
C ASP A 557 29.48 14.50 10.25
N GLY A 558 29.53 13.56 9.30
CA GLY A 558 28.61 13.59 8.18
C GLY A 558 28.99 12.71 7.00
N GLU A 559 29.46 11.47 7.22
CA GLU A 559 29.54 10.45 6.16
C GLU A 559 29.90 9.08 6.78
N LYS A 560 28.92 8.44 7.41
CA LYS A 560 28.99 7.00 7.72
C LYS A 560 27.73 6.32 7.22
N GLY A 561 27.85 5.73 6.04
CA GLY A 561 26.77 4.99 5.38
C GLY A 561 27.16 4.49 4.00
N CYS A 562 28.40 3.98 3.83
CA CYS A 562 28.77 3.24 2.64
C CYS A 562 29.74 2.11 3.03
N THR A 563 29.15 1.01 3.46
CA THR A 563 29.71 -0.34 3.60
C THR A 563 28.46 -1.20 3.83
N VAL A 564 28.09 -2.19 3.02
CA VAL A 564 28.88 -3.25 2.38
C VAL A 564 28.22 -3.66 1.05
N MET A 565 29.06 -4.16 0.15
CA MET A 565 28.87 -4.61 -1.25
C MET A 565 27.63 -5.44 -1.57
#